data_AF-A0A931SVY2-F1
#
_entry.id   AF-A0A931SVY2-F1
#
_cell.length_a   1.000
_cell.length_b   1.000
_cell.length_c   1.000
_cell.angle_alpha   90.00
_cell.angle_beta   90.00
_cell.angle_gamma   90.00
#
_symmetry.space_group_name_H-M   'P 1'
#
loop_
_entity.id
_entity.type
_entity.pdbx_description
1 polymer ?
#
loop_
_entity_poly.entity_id
_entity_poly.type
_entity_poly.pdbx_seq_one_letter_code
_entity_poly.pdbx_strand_id
1 'polypeptide(L)'
;MSNTTGSAFSHLVDVLARLRSPQGCPWDREQTHQSLKRNLLEESYEVLEAIDREDLSFFQGGPRGASAYGGLAEELGDVLLQILFHAQIASEAGWFSIDDVVSGITEKLVRRHPHVFGDAQVRDAREVETQWEELKRQERQGKPEESMLGKVPKETPSLAYSQLVQERASRAGFDWPNVEGVLEKVSEEVAEIAGAPTPEERAGELGDLLFSLVNACRWMGVHAEDALRQSNARFTRRFTTMERLARERGAAFAELPLAQKDALWEEAKGMG
;
A
#
# COMPACT_ATOMS: atom_id res chain seq x y z
N MET A 1 0.00 -4.37 36.62
CA MET A 1 1.05 -4.10 35.63
C MET A 1 0.99 -2.61 35.35
N SER A 2 2.10 -1.88 35.55
CA SER A 2 2.18 -0.46 35.16
C SER A 2 1.75 -0.36 33.70
N ASN A 3 0.83 0.55 33.37
CA ASN A 3 0.34 0.74 32.00
C ASN A 3 1.42 1.43 31.16
N THR A 4 2.51 0.72 30.88
CA THR A 4 3.72 1.22 30.22
C THR A 4 3.43 1.72 28.81
N THR A 5 2.51 1.07 28.09
CA THR A 5 2.10 1.49 26.75
C THR A 5 1.42 2.85 26.74
N GLY A 6 0.43 3.05 27.63
CA GLY A 6 -0.24 4.35 27.77
C GLY A 6 0.76 5.46 28.11
N SER A 7 1.67 5.20 29.06
CA SER A 7 2.71 6.17 29.43
C SER A 7 3.68 6.47 28.29
N ALA A 8 4.08 5.47 27.50
CA ALA A 8 5.01 5.68 26.38
C ALA A 8 4.36 6.52 25.27
N PHE A 9 3.10 6.22 24.95
CA PHE A 9 2.35 6.99 23.95
C PHE A 9 2.10 8.43 24.40
N SER A 10 1.64 8.63 25.64
CA SER A 10 1.47 9.98 26.19
C SER A 10 2.77 10.78 26.19
N HIS A 11 3.91 10.14 26.51
CA HIS A 11 5.20 10.81 26.45
C HIS A 11 5.56 11.25 25.02
N LEU A 12 5.30 10.42 24.00
CA LEU A 12 5.53 10.78 22.60
C LEU A 12 4.65 11.99 22.18
N VAL A 13 3.38 12.01 22.58
CA VAL A 13 2.48 13.14 22.35
C VAL A 13 3.04 14.42 22.98
N ASP A 14 3.52 14.36 24.23
CA ASP A 14 4.12 15.50 24.93
C ASP A 14 5.39 16.01 24.24
N VAL A 15 6.23 15.10 23.73
CA VAL A 15 7.44 15.44 22.97
C VAL A 15 7.05 16.25 21.74
N LEU A 16 6.07 15.79 20.96
CA LEU A 16 5.65 16.48 19.74
C LEU A 16 5.00 17.85 20.04
N ALA A 17 4.16 17.93 21.07
CA ALA A 17 3.59 19.20 21.52
C ALA A 17 4.69 20.20 21.90
N ARG A 18 5.76 19.73 22.56
CA ARG A 18 6.92 20.56 22.88
C ARG A 18 7.70 20.99 21.64
N LEU A 19 7.91 20.09 20.67
CA LEU A 19 8.58 20.41 19.40
C LEU A 19 7.86 21.53 18.64
N ARG A 20 6.53 21.52 18.65
CA ARG A 20 5.71 22.54 17.96
C ARG A 20 5.38 23.78 18.80
N SER A 21 5.76 23.80 20.08
CA SER A 21 5.54 24.95 20.95
C SER A 21 6.24 26.23 20.45
N PRO A 22 5.87 27.43 20.94
CA PRO A 22 6.55 28.67 20.56
C PRO A 22 8.07 28.66 20.86
N GLN A 23 8.50 27.91 21.87
CA GLN A 23 9.92 27.72 22.22
C GLN A 23 10.53 26.45 21.60
N GLY A 24 9.76 25.71 20.80
CA GLY A 24 10.14 24.47 20.16
C GLY A 24 10.98 24.67 18.90
N CYS A 25 11.09 23.60 18.12
CA CYS A 25 11.84 23.56 16.88
C CYS A 25 11.14 24.42 15.81
N PRO A 26 11.87 25.38 15.16
CA PRO A 26 11.28 26.21 14.11
C PRO A 26 10.74 25.40 12.93
N TRP A 27 11.45 24.34 12.51
CA TRP A 27 11.05 23.49 11.39
C TRP A 27 9.76 22.72 11.69
N ASP A 28 9.65 22.13 12.89
CA ASP A 28 8.45 21.38 13.29
C ASP A 28 7.23 22.30 13.38
N ARG A 29 7.40 23.53 13.87
CA ARG A 29 6.33 24.52 14.02
C ARG A 29 5.81 25.04 12.68
N GLU A 30 6.67 25.15 11.67
CA GLU A 30 6.29 25.60 10.32
C GLU A 30 5.52 24.53 9.53
N GLN A 31 5.50 23.27 9.98
CA GLN A 31 4.77 22.21 9.28
C GLN A 31 3.26 22.45 9.30
N THR A 32 2.64 22.12 8.17
CA THR A 32 1.20 22.16 7.90
C THR A 32 0.73 20.80 7.42
N HIS A 33 -0.58 20.55 7.40
CA HIS A 33 -1.10 19.32 6.80
C HIS A 33 -0.64 19.13 5.36
N GLN A 34 -0.49 20.22 4.60
CA GLN A 34 -0.10 20.19 3.19
C GLN A 34 1.38 19.84 3.02
N SER A 35 2.27 20.40 3.85
CA SER A 35 3.71 20.11 3.75
C SER A 35 4.03 18.66 4.13
N LEU A 36 3.28 18.07 5.06
CA LEU A 36 3.51 16.72 5.57
C LEU A 36 2.92 15.59 4.71
N LYS A 37 2.04 15.89 3.74
CA LYS A 37 1.44 14.85 2.87
C LYS A 37 2.47 13.96 2.20
N ARG A 38 3.57 14.59 1.74
CA ARG A 38 4.63 13.88 1.02
C ARG A 38 5.36 12.91 1.95
N ASN A 39 5.75 13.38 3.13
CA ASN A 39 6.40 12.55 4.14
C ASN A 39 5.53 11.36 4.53
N LEU A 40 4.24 11.57 4.83
CA LEU A 40 3.33 10.46 5.14
C LEU A 40 3.29 9.39 4.04
N LEU A 41 3.34 9.80 2.77
CA LEU A 41 3.37 8.87 1.64
C LEU A 41 4.71 8.14 1.56
N GLU A 42 5.82 8.86 1.75
CA GLU A 42 7.19 8.30 1.78
C GLU A 42 7.31 7.26 2.90
N GLU A 43 6.98 7.61 4.15
CA GLU A 43 7.05 6.66 5.29
C GLU A 43 6.13 5.44 5.08
N SER A 44 4.97 5.64 4.44
CA SER A 44 4.09 4.52 4.10
C SER A 44 4.75 3.55 3.11
N TYR A 45 5.52 4.05 2.14
CA TYR A 45 6.27 3.20 1.22
C TYR A 45 7.49 2.55 1.88
N GLU A 46 8.14 3.22 2.83
CA GLU A 46 9.24 2.63 3.60
C GLU A 46 8.74 1.47 4.48
N VAL A 47 7.56 1.60 5.11
CA VAL A 47 6.87 0.48 5.76
C VAL A 47 6.61 -0.68 4.79
N LEU A 48 6.09 -0.40 3.59
CA LEU A 48 5.83 -1.44 2.59
C LEU A 48 7.13 -2.13 2.14
N GLU A 49 8.20 -1.38 1.97
CA GLU A 49 9.52 -1.93 1.66
C GLU A 49 10.06 -2.81 2.80
N ALA A 50 9.91 -2.38 4.06
CA ALA A 50 10.30 -3.17 5.22
C ALA A 50 9.57 -4.52 5.27
N ILE A 51 8.26 -4.52 5.01
CA ILE A 51 7.44 -5.75 4.90
C ILE A 51 7.94 -6.64 3.76
N ASP A 52 8.13 -6.08 2.56
CA ASP A 52 8.56 -6.83 1.37
C ASP A 52 9.96 -7.48 1.57
N ARG A 53 10.88 -6.80 2.28
CA ARG A 53 12.21 -7.32 2.62
C ARG A 53 12.15 -8.51 3.57
N GLU A 54 11.24 -8.49 4.55
CA GLU A 54 11.07 -9.56 5.53
C GLU A 54 10.54 -10.84 4.89
N ASP A 55 9.54 -10.74 4.00
CA ASP A 55 9.01 -11.89 3.26
C ASP A 55 10.13 -12.61 2.48
N LEU A 56 11.00 -11.85 1.82
CA LEU A 56 12.16 -12.42 1.12
C LEU A 56 13.13 -13.13 2.07
N SER A 57 13.41 -12.54 3.24
CA SER A 57 14.28 -13.14 4.25
C SER A 57 13.70 -14.44 4.81
N PHE A 58 12.36 -14.52 4.96
CA PHE A 58 11.65 -15.71 5.43
C PHE A 58 11.82 -16.88 4.45
N PHE A 59 11.64 -16.64 3.15
CA PHE A 59 11.81 -17.68 2.13
C PHE A 59 13.26 -18.13 1.95
N GLN A 60 14.24 -17.29 2.30
CA GLN A 60 15.67 -17.59 2.18
C GLN A 60 16.31 -18.17 3.46
N GLY A 61 15.52 -18.44 4.51
CA GLY A 61 16.03 -18.99 5.77
C GLY A 61 16.83 -17.98 6.62
N GLY A 62 16.55 -16.69 6.45
CA GLY A 62 17.15 -15.60 7.21
C GLY A 62 16.86 -15.64 8.72
N PRO A 63 17.57 -14.81 9.51
CA PRO A 63 17.39 -14.76 10.97
C PRO A 63 15.95 -14.41 11.33
N ARG A 64 15.37 -15.16 12.28
CA ARG A 64 14.02 -14.89 12.81
C ARG A 64 14.13 -14.08 14.11
N GLY A 65 13.22 -13.13 14.32
CA GLY A 65 13.07 -12.41 15.60
C GLY A 65 13.40 -10.92 15.51
N ALA A 66 13.51 -10.26 16.68
CA ALA A 66 13.51 -8.81 16.84
C ALA A 66 14.58 -8.02 16.04
N SER A 67 15.68 -8.65 15.60
CA SER A 67 16.67 -7.98 14.75
C SER A 67 16.25 -7.92 13.27
N ALA A 68 15.33 -8.79 12.83
CA ALA A 68 14.76 -8.76 11.48
C ALA A 68 13.70 -7.66 11.36
N TYR A 69 12.89 -7.46 12.41
CA TYR A 69 11.81 -6.47 12.49
C TYR A 69 12.26 -5.08 12.95
N GLY A 70 13.57 -4.85 13.08
CA GLY A 70 14.11 -3.56 13.51
C GLY A 70 13.72 -2.43 12.55
N GLY A 71 13.86 -2.68 11.24
CA GLY A 71 13.44 -1.73 10.21
C GLY A 71 11.94 -1.47 10.24
N LEU A 72 11.10 -2.53 10.24
CA LEU A 72 9.65 -2.34 10.28
C LEU A 72 9.18 -1.54 11.51
N ALA A 73 9.78 -1.77 12.68
CA ALA A 73 9.43 -1.03 13.89
C ALA A 73 9.80 0.46 13.80
N GLU A 74 10.92 0.80 13.15
CA GLU A 74 11.36 2.17 12.88
C GLU A 74 10.37 2.87 11.95
N GLU A 75 10.07 2.27 10.79
CA GLU A 75 9.15 2.86 9.79
C GLU A 75 7.72 3.02 10.33
N LEU A 76 7.24 2.06 11.13
CA LEU A 76 5.94 2.18 11.82
C LEU A 76 5.93 3.34 12.84
N GLY A 77 7.09 3.61 13.45
CA GLY A 77 7.29 4.77 14.31
C GLY A 77 7.18 6.08 13.54
N ASP A 78 7.73 6.14 12.34
CA ASP A 78 7.67 7.33 11.49
C ASP A 78 6.27 7.59 10.93
N VAL A 79 5.55 6.55 10.51
CA VAL A 79 4.12 6.67 10.19
C VAL A 79 3.32 7.16 11.40
N LEU A 80 3.61 6.64 12.61
CA LEU A 80 2.96 7.11 13.83
C LEU A 80 3.26 8.60 14.12
N LEU A 81 4.50 9.03 13.92
CA LEU A 81 4.90 10.43 14.04
C LEU A 81 4.10 11.33 13.08
N GLN A 82 3.89 10.91 11.83
CA GLN A 82 3.08 11.66 10.88
C GLN A 82 1.63 11.81 11.35
N ILE A 83 1.01 10.73 11.87
CA ILE A 83 -0.34 10.78 12.45
C ILE A 83 -0.41 11.80 13.59
N LEU A 84 0.58 11.78 14.49
CA LEU A 84 0.65 12.70 15.62
C LEU A 84 0.85 14.15 15.18
N PHE A 85 1.65 14.42 14.14
CA PHE A 85 1.78 15.77 13.58
C PHE A 85 0.44 16.32 13.08
N HIS A 86 -0.31 15.52 12.32
CA HIS A 86 -1.63 15.93 11.86
C HIS A 86 -2.59 16.17 13.04
N ALA A 87 -2.60 15.30 14.05
CA ALA A 87 -3.42 15.49 15.23
C ALA A 87 -3.02 16.74 16.04
N GLN A 88 -1.72 17.01 16.18
CA GLN A 88 -1.20 18.17 16.90
C GLN A 88 -1.54 19.48 16.18
N ILE A 89 -1.36 19.55 14.85
CA ILE A 89 -1.76 20.72 14.03
C ILE A 89 -3.27 20.97 14.14
N ALA A 90 -4.10 19.92 14.09
CA ALA A 90 -5.54 20.04 14.24
C ALA A 90 -5.95 20.51 15.65
N SER A 91 -5.24 20.03 16.68
CA SER A 91 -5.47 20.42 18.06
C SER A 91 -5.12 21.89 18.30
N GLU A 92 -4.01 22.37 17.72
CA GLU A 92 -3.62 23.79 17.76
C GLU A 92 -4.67 24.71 17.10
N ALA A 93 -5.37 24.20 16.08
CA ALA A 93 -6.46 24.89 15.40
C ALA A 93 -7.84 24.72 16.10
N GLY A 94 -7.92 23.91 17.16
CA GLY A 94 -9.17 23.63 17.89
C GLY A 94 -10.17 22.76 17.12
N TRP A 95 -9.71 21.91 16.20
CA TRP A 95 -10.58 21.07 15.37
C TRP A 95 -10.80 19.67 15.96
N PHE A 96 -9.71 18.95 16.26
CA PHE A 96 -9.71 17.64 16.91
C PHE A 96 -8.32 17.35 17.50
N SER A 97 -8.22 16.41 18.43
CA SER A 97 -6.97 15.96 19.04
C SER A 97 -6.64 14.50 18.70
N ILE A 98 -5.49 14.02 19.17
CA ILE A 98 -5.14 12.60 19.05
C ILE A 98 -6.13 11.71 19.83
N ASP A 99 -6.71 12.21 20.92
CA ASP A 99 -7.71 11.47 21.69
C ASP A 99 -8.98 11.23 20.87
N ASP A 100 -9.40 12.21 20.07
CA ASP A 100 -10.54 12.06 19.16
C ASP A 100 -10.26 11.02 18.08
N VAL A 101 -9.03 11.02 17.53
CA VAL A 101 -8.60 10.04 16.51
C VAL A 101 -8.62 8.61 17.09
N VAL A 102 -7.99 8.41 18.26
CA VAL A 102 -7.91 7.11 18.93
C VAL A 102 -9.29 6.63 19.38
N SER A 103 -10.10 7.51 19.97
CA SER A 103 -11.47 7.16 20.40
C SER A 103 -12.33 6.79 19.20
N GLY A 104 -12.28 7.58 18.12
CA GLY A 104 -13.05 7.35 16.91
C GLY A 104 -12.73 6.03 16.20
N ILE A 105 -11.45 5.62 16.14
CA ILE A 105 -11.10 4.30 15.59
C ILE A 105 -11.44 3.17 16.55
N THR A 106 -11.27 3.37 17.87
CA THR A 106 -11.58 2.36 18.90
C THR A 106 -13.07 2.02 18.90
N GLU A 107 -13.95 3.02 18.98
CA GLU A 107 -15.40 2.82 18.94
C GLU A 107 -15.85 2.15 17.64
N LYS A 108 -15.25 2.56 16.51
CA LYS A 108 -15.52 1.97 15.20
C LYS A 108 -15.13 0.50 15.14
N LEU A 109 -13.96 0.12 15.67
CA LEU A 109 -13.50 -1.27 15.70
C LEU A 109 -14.37 -2.11 16.63
N VAL A 110 -14.69 -1.63 17.83
CA VAL A 110 -15.59 -2.34 18.76
C VAL A 110 -16.94 -2.60 18.12
N ARG A 111 -17.56 -1.57 17.50
CA ARG A 111 -18.86 -1.71 16.83
C ARG A 111 -18.83 -2.66 15.63
N ARG A 112 -17.71 -2.74 14.91
CA ARG A 112 -17.53 -3.60 13.73
C ARG A 112 -17.16 -5.05 14.06
N HIS A 113 -16.84 -5.35 15.32
CA HIS A 113 -16.51 -6.69 15.77
C HIS A 113 -17.46 -7.14 16.90
N PRO A 114 -18.78 -7.18 16.65
CA PRO A 114 -19.75 -7.64 17.66
C PRO A 114 -19.55 -9.11 18.04
N HIS A 115 -18.79 -9.87 17.24
CA HIS A 115 -18.40 -11.25 17.55
C HIS A 115 -17.20 -11.36 18.50
N VAL A 116 -16.45 -10.27 18.70
CA VAL A 116 -15.36 -10.19 19.69
C VAL A 116 -15.82 -9.46 20.95
N PHE A 117 -16.55 -8.35 20.77
CA PHE A 117 -16.92 -7.43 21.86
C PHE A 117 -18.41 -7.46 22.24
N GLY A 118 -19.20 -8.37 21.65
CA GLY A 118 -20.61 -8.56 21.95
C GLY A 118 -20.99 -10.04 21.84
N ASP A 119 -22.25 -10.32 21.51
CA ASP A 119 -22.81 -11.69 21.52
C ASP A 119 -22.90 -12.34 20.13
N ALA A 120 -22.51 -11.64 19.05
CA ALA A 120 -22.64 -12.18 17.71
C ALA A 120 -21.74 -13.42 17.51
N GLN A 121 -22.21 -14.39 16.73
CA GLN A 121 -21.43 -15.59 16.42
C GLN A 121 -21.12 -15.61 14.93
N VAL A 122 -19.87 -15.93 14.61
CA VAL A 122 -19.35 -16.08 13.24
C VAL A 122 -18.52 -17.35 13.21
N ARG A 123 -18.63 -18.12 12.13
CA ARG A 123 -18.00 -19.44 12.00
C ARG A 123 -16.61 -19.37 11.38
N ASP A 124 -16.40 -18.42 10.48
CA ASP A 124 -15.16 -18.27 9.74
C ASP A 124 -14.92 -16.82 9.29
N ALA A 125 -13.75 -16.60 8.67
CA ALA A 125 -13.35 -15.29 8.17
C ALA A 125 -14.27 -14.72 7.08
N ARG A 126 -14.94 -15.57 6.28
CA ARG A 126 -15.87 -15.12 5.23
C ARG A 126 -17.15 -14.56 5.84
N GLU A 127 -17.63 -15.19 6.91
CA GLU A 127 -18.79 -14.71 7.66
C GLU A 127 -18.47 -13.39 8.39
N VAL A 128 -17.24 -13.23 8.90
CA VAL A 128 -16.74 -11.95 9.44
C VAL A 128 -16.72 -10.86 8.36
N GLU A 129 -16.17 -11.16 7.18
CA GLU A 129 -16.10 -10.20 6.07
C GLU A 129 -17.49 -9.74 5.61
N THR A 130 -18.42 -10.68 5.49
CA THR A 130 -19.82 -10.39 5.14
C THR A 130 -20.49 -9.49 6.20
N GLN A 131 -20.32 -9.81 7.49
CA GLN A 131 -20.83 -9.00 8.59
C GLN A 131 -20.20 -7.60 8.59
N TRP A 132 -18.91 -7.49 8.27
CA TRP A 132 -18.22 -6.21 8.23
C TRP A 132 -18.74 -5.30 7.12
N GLU A 133 -18.95 -5.84 5.91
CA GLU A 133 -19.52 -5.09 4.79
C GLU A 133 -20.97 -4.65 5.06
N GLU A 134 -21.76 -5.48 5.73
CA GLU A 134 -23.11 -5.12 6.20
C GLU A 134 -23.08 -3.90 7.15
N LEU A 135 -22.22 -3.94 8.17
CA LEU A 135 -22.08 -2.84 9.13
C LEU A 135 -21.56 -1.56 8.46
N LYS A 136 -20.64 -1.67 7.48
CA LYS A 136 -20.21 -0.53 6.66
C LYS A 136 -21.37 0.07 5.86
N ARG A 137 -22.28 -0.76 5.34
CA ARG A 137 -23.46 -0.29 4.59
C ARG A 137 -24.43 0.47 5.51
N GLN A 138 -24.66 -0.05 6.71
CA GLN A 138 -25.53 0.60 7.70
C GLN A 138 -24.98 1.97 8.14
N GLU A 139 -23.66 2.11 8.32
CA GLU A 139 -23.01 3.40 8.62
C GLU A 139 -23.15 4.47 7.53
N ARG A 140 -23.40 4.04 6.29
CA ARG A 140 -23.61 4.95 5.16
C ARG A 140 -25.07 5.42 5.05
N GLN A 141 -26.01 4.76 5.73
CA GLN A 141 -27.40 5.18 5.76
C GLN A 141 -27.51 6.55 6.46
N GLY A 142 -28.06 7.54 5.75
CA GLY A 142 -28.18 8.93 6.24
C GLY A 142 -27.06 9.88 5.81
N LYS A 143 -26.08 9.42 5.03
CA LYS A 143 -25.12 10.29 4.33
C LYS A 143 -25.59 10.51 2.87
N PRO A 144 -25.30 11.68 2.26
CA PRO A 144 -25.69 11.93 0.87
C PRO A 144 -25.17 10.82 -0.05
N GLU A 145 -26.00 10.39 -1.00
CA GLU A 145 -25.66 9.35 -1.99
C GLU A 145 -24.41 9.78 -2.78
N GLU A 146 -23.27 9.22 -2.41
CA GLU A 146 -22.12 9.16 -3.31
C GLU A 146 -22.35 7.99 -4.29
N SER A 147 -21.80 8.10 -5.51
CA SER A 147 -21.81 7.02 -6.52
C SER A 147 -21.54 5.64 -5.88
N MET A 148 -22.04 4.55 -6.47
CA MET A 148 -21.73 3.18 -6.05
C MET A 148 -20.21 2.91 -6.00
N LEU A 149 -19.44 3.64 -6.82
CA LEU A 149 -17.98 3.64 -6.81
C LEU A 149 -17.35 4.47 -5.69
N GLY A 150 -18.11 5.25 -4.93
CA GLY A 150 -17.66 6.16 -3.87
C GLY A 150 -16.60 7.16 -4.33
N LYS A 151 -15.99 7.88 -3.39
CA LYS A 151 -14.72 8.59 -3.65
C LYS A 151 -13.56 7.62 -3.45
N VAL A 152 -12.79 7.36 -4.51
CA VAL A 152 -11.43 6.80 -4.38
C VAL A 152 -10.49 8.01 -4.30
N PRO A 153 -9.54 8.06 -3.33
CA PRO A 153 -8.59 9.17 -3.25
C PRO A 153 -7.86 9.35 -4.58
N LYS A 154 -7.68 10.60 -5.03
CA LYS A 154 -7.07 10.89 -6.34
C LYS A 154 -5.57 10.61 -6.33
N GLU A 155 -4.98 10.63 -5.15
CA GLU A 155 -3.57 10.41 -4.87
C GLU A 155 -3.22 8.92 -4.79
N THR A 156 -4.20 8.02 -4.87
CA THR A 156 -3.94 6.57 -4.94
C THR A 156 -3.22 6.23 -6.24
N PRO A 157 -2.14 5.43 -6.20
CA PRO A 157 -1.47 4.92 -7.41
C PRO A 157 -2.45 4.25 -8.36
N SER A 158 -2.22 4.39 -9.67
CA SER A 158 -3.22 4.04 -10.69
C SER A 158 -3.63 2.56 -10.68
N LEU A 159 -2.74 1.62 -10.36
CA LEU A 159 -3.09 0.20 -10.29
C LEU A 159 -3.98 -0.08 -9.07
N ALA A 160 -3.58 0.41 -7.88
CA ALA A 160 -4.39 0.32 -6.67
C ALA A 160 -5.75 1.03 -6.83
N TYR A 161 -5.76 2.20 -7.48
CA TYR A 161 -6.98 2.94 -7.79
C TYR A 161 -7.90 2.11 -8.68
N SER A 162 -7.37 1.57 -9.78
CA SER A 162 -8.11 0.72 -10.71
C SER A 162 -8.70 -0.50 -10.01
N GLN A 163 -7.89 -1.17 -9.17
CA GLN A 163 -8.32 -2.33 -8.40
C GLN A 163 -9.47 -1.99 -7.45
N LEU A 164 -9.38 -0.88 -6.71
CA LEU A 164 -10.44 -0.41 -5.83
C LEU A 164 -11.73 -0.06 -6.58
N VAL A 165 -11.63 0.54 -7.77
CA VAL A 165 -12.80 0.83 -8.62
C VAL A 165 -13.47 -0.47 -9.05
N GLN A 166 -12.70 -1.45 -9.50
CA GLN A 166 -13.20 -2.75 -9.94
C GLN A 166 -13.81 -3.57 -8.79
N GLU A 167 -13.21 -3.54 -7.60
CA GLU A 167 -13.80 -4.16 -6.40
C GLU A 167 -15.15 -3.54 -6.03
N ARG A 168 -15.27 -2.21 -6.14
CA ARG A 168 -16.55 -1.52 -5.86
C ARG A 168 -17.59 -1.83 -6.94
N ALA A 169 -17.20 -1.90 -8.21
CA ALA A 169 -18.07 -2.32 -9.29
C ALA A 169 -18.57 -3.76 -9.09
N SER A 170 -17.68 -4.67 -8.70
CA SER A 170 -18.01 -6.06 -8.36
C SER A 170 -19.02 -6.15 -7.23
N ARG A 171 -18.84 -5.38 -6.14
CA ARG A 171 -19.82 -5.30 -5.02
C ARG A 171 -21.19 -4.77 -5.45
N ALA A 172 -21.24 -3.97 -6.52
CA ALA A 172 -22.48 -3.50 -7.12
C ALA A 172 -23.12 -4.52 -8.08
N GLY A 173 -22.54 -5.71 -8.23
CA GLY A 173 -23.01 -6.76 -9.12
C GLY A 173 -22.50 -6.63 -10.57
N PHE A 174 -21.57 -5.72 -10.83
CA PHE A 174 -20.91 -5.59 -12.12
C PHE A 174 -19.56 -6.30 -12.10
N ASP A 175 -19.59 -7.60 -12.40
CA ASP A 175 -18.40 -8.44 -12.46
C ASP A 175 -18.53 -9.54 -13.51
N TRP A 176 -17.41 -10.15 -13.86
CA TRP A 176 -17.33 -11.34 -14.69
C TRP A 176 -17.86 -12.58 -13.96
N PRO A 177 -18.33 -13.60 -14.69
CA PRO A 177 -18.81 -14.83 -14.06
C PRO A 177 -17.67 -15.75 -13.59
N ASN A 178 -16.48 -15.63 -14.18
CA ASN A 178 -15.31 -16.46 -13.91
C ASN A 178 -14.00 -15.78 -14.35
N VAL A 179 -12.86 -16.37 -13.99
CA VAL A 179 -11.53 -15.84 -14.30
C VAL A 179 -11.18 -16.01 -15.79
N GLU A 180 -11.72 -17.02 -16.46
CA GLU A 180 -11.47 -17.29 -17.87
C GLU A 180 -11.91 -16.11 -18.75
N GLY A 181 -13.10 -15.54 -18.50
CA GLY A 181 -13.58 -14.36 -19.24
C GLY A 181 -12.69 -13.13 -19.05
N VAL A 182 -12.04 -12.99 -17.88
CA VAL A 182 -11.08 -11.90 -17.64
C VAL A 182 -9.80 -12.10 -18.44
N LEU A 183 -9.29 -13.33 -18.53
CA LEU A 183 -8.11 -13.66 -19.32
C LEU A 183 -8.37 -13.58 -20.83
N GLU A 184 -9.58 -13.93 -21.27
CA GLU A 184 -10.05 -13.70 -22.64
C GLU A 184 -10.03 -12.20 -22.96
N LYS A 185 -10.54 -11.35 -22.07
CA LYS A 185 -10.50 -9.89 -22.26
C LYS A 185 -9.06 -9.37 -22.31
N VAL A 186 -8.15 -9.84 -21.46
CA VAL A 186 -6.72 -9.48 -21.57
C VAL A 186 -6.15 -9.84 -22.95
N SER A 187 -6.54 -10.99 -23.50
CA SER A 187 -6.08 -11.43 -24.82
C SER A 187 -6.65 -10.58 -25.96
N GLU A 188 -7.90 -10.14 -25.82
CA GLU A 188 -8.58 -9.21 -26.72
C GLU A 188 -7.86 -7.85 -26.76
N GLU A 189 -7.59 -7.25 -25.60
CA GLU A 189 -6.90 -5.96 -25.48
C GLU A 189 -5.49 -5.99 -26.13
N VAL A 190 -4.77 -7.11 -25.99
CA VAL A 190 -3.47 -7.31 -26.68
C VAL A 190 -3.63 -7.27 -28.20
N ALA A 191 -4.72 -7.83 -28.73
CA ALA A 191 -4.99 -7.81 -30.17
C ALA A 191 -5.42 -6.41 -30.65
N GLU A 192 -6.17 -5.66 -29.84
CA GLU A 192 -6.63 -4.30 -30.16
C GLU A 192 -5.45 -3.32 -30.32
N ILE A 193 -4.40 -3.45 -29.49
CA ILE A 193 -3.16 -2.66 -29.63
C ILE A 193 -2.54 -2.81 -31.03
N ALA A 194 -2.54 -4.02 -31.60
CA ALA A 194 -1.98 -4.26 -32.93
C ALA A 194 -2.81 -3.62 -34.04
N GLY A 195 -4.10 -3.39 -33.79
CA GLY A 195 -5.04 -2.76 -34.71
C GLY A 195 -5.06 -1.23 -34.63
N ALA A 196 -4.51 -0.62 -33.58
CA ALA A 196 -4.58 0.83 -33.33
C ALA A 196 -3.62 1.65 -34.22
N PRO A 197 -4.12 2.42 -35.22
CA PRO A 197 -3.27 3.11 -36.19
C PRO A 197 -2.63 4.40 -35.66
N THR A 198 -3.23 5.07 -34.67
CA THR A 198 -2.72 6.34 -34.13
C THR A 198 -2.00 6.17 -32.78
N PRO A 199 -1.09 7.10 -32.40
CA PRO A 199 -0.55 7.14 -31.05
C PRO A 199 -1.62 7.25 -29.95
N GLU A 200 -2.67 8.03 -30.20
CA GLU A 200 -3.76 8.27 -29.26
C GLU A 200 -4.59 7.01 -29.02
N GLU A 201 -4.98 6.30 -30.09
CA GLU A 201 -5.67 5.02 -29.97
C GLU A 201 -4.79 3.99 -29.26
N ARG A 202 -3.50 3.88 -29.63
CA ARG A 202 -2.56 2.97 -28.96
C ARG A 202 -2.44 3.25 -27.46
N ALA A 203 -2.48 4.53 -27.05
CA ALA A 203 -2.45 4.88 -25.64
C ALA A 203 -3.74 4.46 -24.91
N GLY A 204 -4.89 4.56 -25.58
CA GLY A 204 -6.17 4.02 -25.10
C GLY A 204 -6.12 2.51 -24.89
N GLU A 205 -5.77 1.75 -25.94
CA GLU A 205 -5.70 0.28 -25.88
C GLU A 205 -4.67 -0.21 -24.85
N LEU A 206 -3.53 0.48 -24.70
CA LEU A 206 -2.55 0.17 -23.64
C LEU A 206 -3.14 0.44 -22.24
N GLY A 207 -3.95 1.47 -22.10
CA GLY A 207 -4.68 1.77 -20.86
C GLY A 207 -5.68 0.68 -20.51
N ASP A 208 -6.47 0.23 -21.49
CA ASP A 208 -7.47 -0.82 -21.32
C ASP A 208 -6.85 -2.20 -21.07
N LEU A 209 -5.70 -2.49 -21.68
CA LEU A 209 -4.86 -3.64 -21.32
C LEU A 209 -4.41 -3.58 -19.86
N LEU A 210 -3.87 -2.45 -19.40
CA LEU A 210 -3.46 -2.28 -17.99
C LEU A 210 -4.66 -2.44 -17.05
N PHE A 211 -5.81 -1.88 -17.39
CA PHE A 211 -7.05 -2.03 -16.63
C PHE A 211 -7.49 -3.51 -16.53
N SER A 212 -7.44 -4.24 -17.64
CA SER A 212 -7.77 -5.66 -17.71
C SER A 212 -6.78 -6.53 -16.93
N LEU A 213 -5.49 -6.22 -16.96
CA LEU A 213 -4.47 -6.89 -16.14
C LEU A 213 -4.70 -6.68 -14.63
N VAL A 214 -5.12 -5.48 -14.21
CA VAL A 214 -5.51 -5.22 -12.81
C VAL A 214 -6.72 -6.07 -12.43
N ASN A 215 -7.68 -6.23 -13.34
CA ASN A 215 -8.85 -7.07 -13.11
C ASN A 215 -8.49 -8.55 -12.97
N ALA A 216 -7.54 -9.03 -13.77
CA ALA A 216 -6.98 -10.37 -13.63
C ALA A 216 -6.30 -10.55 -12.27
N CYS A 217 -5.50 -9.57 -11.82
CA CYS A 217 -4.90 -9.60 -10.49
C CYS A 217 -5.96 -9.72 -9.39
N ARG A 218 -7.02 -8.92 -9.44
CA ARG A 218 -8.14 -8.97 -8.50
C ARG A 218 -8.79 -10.36 -8.44
N TRP A 219 -9.09 -10.96 -9.60
CA TRP A 219 -9.66 -12.31 -9.67
C TRP A 219 -8.72 -13.40 -9.12
N MET A 220 -7.41 -13.19 -9.24
CA MET A 220 -6.39 -14.09 -8.69
C MET A 220 -6.06 -13.83 -7.21
N GLY A 221 -6.72 -12.85 -6.57
CA GLY A 221 -6.42 -12.46 -5.19
C GLY A 221 -5.06 -11.79 -5.02
N VAL A 222 -4.54 -11.17 -6.08
CA VAL A 222 -3.25 -10.49 -6.11
C VAL A 222 -3.47 -8.98 -6.06
N HIS A 223 -2.74 -8.27 -5.19
CA HIS A 223 -2.74 -6.80 -5.19
C HIS A 223 -1.83 -6.30 -6.32
N ALA A 224 -2.41 -5.58 -7.29
CA ALA A 224 -1.74 -5.24 -8.55
C ALA A 224 -0.54 -4.31 -8.36
N GLU A 225 -0.67 -3.31 -7.47
CA GLU A 225 0.42 -2.38 -7.14
C GLU A 225 1.61 -3.11 -6.51
N ASP A 226 1.34 -4.03 -5.57
CA ASP A 226 2.40 -4.81 -4.90
C ASP A 226 3.07 -5.78 -5.87
N ALA A 227 2.29 -6.44 -6.73
CA ALA A 227 2.83 -7.35 -7.73
C ALA A 227 3.80 -6.65 -8.69
N LEU A 228 3.48 -5.42 -9.12
CA LEU A 228 4.39 -4.62 -9.93
C LEU A 228 5.59 -4.14 -9.12
N ARG A 229 5.39 -3.64 -7.89
CA ARG A 229 6.49 -3.21 -6.99
C ARG A 229 7.51 -4.33 -6.77
N GLN A 230 7.05 -5.54 -6.45
CA GLN A 230 7.91 -6.71 -6.28
C GLN A 230 8.64 -7.10 -7.58
N SER A 231 7.97 -6.96 -8.73
CA SER A 231 8.60 -7.21 -10.03
C SER A 231 9.71 -6.21 -10.33
N ASN A 232 9.49 -4.93 -10.03
CA ASN A 232 10.50 -3.88 -10.14
C ASN A 232 11.68 -4.15 -9.20
N ALA A 233 11.43 -4.52 -7.93
CA ALA A 233 12.48 -4.87 -6.98
C ALA A 233 13.34 -6.05 -7.45
N ARG A 234 12.73 -7.09 -8.02
CA ARG A 234 13.47 -8.22 -8.63
C ARG A 234 14.33 -7.78 -9.81
N PHE A 235 13.80 -6.93 -10.69
CA PHE A 235 14.54 -6.39 -11.82
C PHE A 235 15.76 -5.58 -11.34
N THR A 236 15.55 -4.63 -10.43
CA THR A 236 16.61 -3.79 -9.86
C THR A 236 17.71 -4.63 -9.23
N ARG A 237 17.36 -5.59 -8.38
CA ARG A 237 18.34 -6.49 -7.74
C ARG A 237 19.18 -7.25 -8.77
N ARG A 238 18.54 -7.80 -9.81
CA ARG A 238 19.24 -8.54 -10.87
C ARG A 238 20.15 -7.62 -11.66
N PHE A 239 19.67 -6.45 -12.04
CA PHE A 239 20.47 -5.46 -12.78
C PHE A 239 21.70 -5.02 -11.99
N THR A 240 21.54 -4.65 -10.71
CA THR A 240 22.67 -4.31 -9.82
C THR A 240 23.65 -5.48 -9.65
N THR A 241 23.14 -6.71 -9.60
CA THR A 241 23.99 -7.91 -9.56
C THR A 241 24.81 -8.07 -10.84
N MET A 242 24.21 -7.82 -12.01
CA MET A 242 24.91 -7.85 -13.29
C MET A 242 26.01 -6.80 -13.35
N GLU A 243 25.75 -5.58 -12.88
CA GLU A 243 26.76 -4.51 -12.80
C GLU A 243 27.93 -4.90 -11.90
N ARG A 244 27.63 -5.49 -10.73
CA ARG A 244 28.64 -6.00 -9.81
C ARG A 244 29.49 -7.10 -10.46
N LEU A 245 28.87 -8.10 -11.09
CA LEU A 245 29.55 -9.20 -11.75
C LEU A 245 30.42 -8.73 -12.93
N ALA A 246 29.92 -7.78 -13.73
CA ALA A 246 30.70 -7.16 -14.81
C ALA A 246 31.96 -6.47 -14.26
N ARG A 247 31.82 -5.69 -13.19
CA ARG A 247 32.94 -5.01 -12.52
C ARG A 247 33.95 -5.99 -11.94
N GLU A 248 33.50 -7.06 -11.30
CA GLU A 248 34.37 -8.13 -10.78
C GLU A 248 35.17 -8.84 -11.89
N ARG A 249 34.61 -8.90 -13.10
CA ARG A 249 35.25 -9.42 -14.30
C ARG A 249 36.11 -8.40 -15.04
N GLY A 250 36.29 -7.20 -14.47
CA GLY A 250 37.08 -6.12 -15.07
C GLY A 250 36.47 -5.51 -16.32
N ALA A 251 35.15 -5.63 -16.51
CA ALA A 251 34.44 -5.10 -17.67
C ALA A 251 33.50 -3.95 -17.30
N ALA A 252 33.38 -2.96 -18.19
CA ALA A 252 32.39 -1.91 -18.07
C ALA A 252 31.03 -2.43 -18.58
N PHE A 253 30.04 -2.55 -17.69
CA PHE A 253 28.73 -3.13 -18.03
C PHE A 253 28.08 -2.46 -19.26
N ALA A 254 28.16 -1.14 -19.36
CA ALA A 254 27.58 -0.38 -20.47
C ALA A 254 28.13 -0.83 -21.84
N GLU A 255 29.41 -1.16 -21.91
CA GLU A 255 30.14 -1.53 -23.12
C GLU A 255 29.97 -3.00 -23.52
N LEU A 256 29.39 -3.82 -22.64
CA LEU A 256 29.16 -5.23 -22.92
C LEU A 256 28.15 -5.41 -24.08
N PRO A 257 28.42 -6.32 -25.03
CA PRO A 257 27.43 -6.77 -26.01
C PRO A 257 26.21 -7.38 -25.33
N LEU A 258 25.05 -7.30 -25.99
CA LEU A 258 23.79 -7.83 -25.44
C LEU A 258 23.90 -9.29 -25.01
N ALA A 259 24.54 -10.15 -25.83
CA ALA A 259 24.74 -11.56 -25.48
C ALA A 259 25.52 -11.77 -24.17
N GLN A 260 26.46 -10.87 -23.83
CA GLN A 260 27.19 -10.93 -22.56
C GLN A 260 26.35 -10.39 -21.40
N LYS A 261 25.52 -9.37 -21.64
CA LYS A 261 24.52 -8.88 -20.67
C LYS A 261 23.48 -9.96 -20.37
N ASP A 262 23.00 -10.69 -21.38
CA ASP A 262 22.05 -11.80 -21.21
C ASP A 262 22.66 -12.95 -20.38
N ALA A 263 23.93 -13.28 -20.60
CA ALA A 263 24.63 -14.27 -19.77
C ALA A 263 24.74 -13.81 -18.30
N LEU A 264 25.03 -12.53 -18.05
CA LEU A 264 25.03 -11.96 -16.71
C LEU A 264 23.62 -11.96 -16.08
N TRP A 265 22.56 -11.75 -16.88
CA TRP A 265 21.18 -11.78 -16.42
C TRP A 265 20.77 -13.17 -15.93
N GLU A 266 21.06 -14.22 -16.70
CA GLU A 266 20.77 -15.59 -16.28
C GLU A 266 21.58 -16.01 -15.04
N GLU A 267 22.82 -15.55 -14.91
CA GLU A 267 23.62 -15.75 -13.69
C GLU A 267 23.01 -15.03 -12.48
N ALA A 268 22.63 -13.76 -12.64
CA ALA A 268 21.96 -12.98 -11.59
C ALA A 268 20.63 -13.60 -11.17
N LYS A 269 19.87 -14.18 -12.11
CA LYS A 269 18.63 -14.91 -11.85
C LYS A 269 18.87 -16.21 -11.05
N GLY A 270 19.99 -16.89 -11.28
CA GLY A 270 20.41 -18.06 -10.52
C GLY A 270 20.80 -17.75 -9.06
N MET A 271 21.18 -16.50 -8.78
CA MET A 271 21.52 -16.02 -7.43
C MET A 271 20.29 -15.57 -6.61
N GLY A 272 19.10 -15.54 -7.22
CA GLY A 272 17.82 -15.14 -6.63
C GLY A 272 17.18 -13.94 -7.35
#